data_AF-A0AAC9V6K1-F1
#
_entry.id   AF-A0AAC9V6K1-F1
#
_cell.length_a   1.000
_cell.length_b   1.000
_cell.length_c   1.000
_cell.angle_alpha   90.00
_cell.angle_beta   90.00
_cell.angle_gamma   90.00
#
_symmetry.space_group_name_H-M   'P 1'
#
loop_
_entity.id
_entity.type
_entity.pdbx_description
1 polymer ?
#
loop_
_entity_poly.entity_id
_entity_poly.type
_entity_poly.pdbx_seq_one_letter_code
_entity_poly.pdbx_strand_id
1 'polypeptide(L)'
;MEYGSLLLRTVLIYFVVFLIMRLMGKREIGKMSVFDLVISFMIAEIAVLVIEDTKRPVIEGIVPMAVLMIIQVLIAYIGLKNRKLRLLFDGKPSVIIADGKLNQKEMKKQRYNLDDLMLQLRENQVARVADVEFAILETSGKLSVIPKESQSQSSGQSQQGQQSQQQGQQSQQQQNQQQGQQQQNQQSGQASSSGGGQKKQDKQDKQDKQDKQDKQDKQDKQDKQGKSKEQQDSSSSGITFPSAYRFETLPVPLIMDGRVMDHNLEKLEKNRLWLKQQLRKRGLTEWNQVFFCTIDHKGELFVDENRRKK
;
A
#
# COMPACT_ATOMS: atom_id res chain seq x y z
N MET A 1 25.49 53.00 14.49
CA MET A 1 24.01 53.05 14.55
C MET A 1 23.35 52.33 13.38
N GLU A 2 23.99 52.22 12.20
CA GLU A 2 23.38 51.58 11.01
C GLU A 2 23.27 50.05 11.09
N TYR A 3 24.26 49.36 11.65
CA TYR A 3 24.19 47.89 11.80
C TYR A 3 23.13 47.44 12.82
N GLY A 4 22.81 48.29 13.81
CA GLY A 4 21.80 47.99 14.83
C GLY A 4 20.37 48.02 14.28
N SER A 5 20.05 48.98 13.40
CA SER A 5 18.76 49.02 12.72
C SER A 5 18.60 47.87 11.73
N LEU A 6 19.68 47.47 11.05
CA LEU A 6 19.70 46.32 10.16
C LEU A 6 19.45 45.02 10.93
N LEU A 7 20.16 44.79 12.04
CA LEU A 7 19.97 43.62 12.91
C LEU A 7 18.53 43.55 13.44
N LEU A 8 18.00 44.64 14.00
CA LEU A 8 16.65 44.69 14.54
C LEU A 8 15.61 44.39 13.45
N ARG A 9 15.77 44.97 12.25
CA ARG A 9 14.89 44.74 11.10
C ARG A 9 14.93 43.28 10.65
N THR A 10 16.12 42.69 10.50
CA THR A 10 16.27 41.28 10.11
C THR A 10 15.61 40.35 11.12
N VAL A 11 15.81 40.59 12.43
CA VAL A 11 15.16 39.81 13.49
C VAL A 11 13.64 39.97 13.42
N LEU A 12 13.14 41.20 13.24
CA LEU A 12 11.70 41.45 13.13
C LEU A 12 11.10 40.75 11.92
N ILE A 13 11.71 40.84 10.74
CA ILE A 13 11.24 40.17 9.52
C ILE A 13 11.28 38.65 9.66
N TYR A 14 12.30 38.09 10.29
CA TYR A 14 12.33 36.65 10.60
C TYR A 14 11.11 36.22 11.42
N PHE A 15 10.76 36.96 12.48
CA PHE A 15 9.57 36.66 13.29
C PHE A 15 8.26 36.83 12.51
N VAL A 16 8.16 37.84 11.63
CA VAL A 16 6.99 38.03 10.78
C VAL A 16 6.82 36.86 9.81
N VAL A 17 7.87 36.48 9.09
CA VAL A 17 7.85 35.34 8.17
C VAL A 17 7.52 34.05 8.92
N PHE A 18 8.17 33.81 10.07
CA PHE A 18 7.87 32.66 10.92
C PHE A 18 6.40 32.61 11.35
N LEU A 19 5.82 33.75 11.77
CA LEU A 19 4.43 33.85 12.17
C LEU A 19 3.49 33.53 11.00
N ILE A 20 3.78 34.06 9.80
CA ILE A 20 3.00 33.80 8.59
C ILE A 20 3.05 32.31 8.24
N MET A 21 4.23 31.72 8.17
CA MET A 21 4.41 30.28 7.90
C MET A 21 3.71 29.42 8.95
N ARG A 22 3.74 29.85 10.23
CA ARG A 22 3.02 29.17 11.31
C ARG A 22 1.50 29.22 11.13
N LEU A 23 0.97 30.35 10.67
CA LEU A 23 -0.47 30.57 10.45
C LEU A 23 -0.98 29.92 9.17
N MET A 24 -0.13 29.73 8.15
CA MET A 24 -0.44 28.92 6.95
C MET A 24 -0.76 27.45 7.32
N GLY A 25 -0.27 26.99 8.47
CA GLY A 25 -0.71 25.76 9.13
C GLY A 25 0.11 24.52 8.76
N LYS A 26 -0.31 23.34 9.25
CA LYS A 26 0.52 22.11 9.15
C LYS A 26 0.54 21.45 7.75
N ARG A 27 -0.15 22.00 6.75
CA ARG A 27 -0.25 21.40 5.41
C ARG A 27 1.06 21.49 4.62
N GLU A 28 2.02 22.31 5.04
CA GLU A 28 3.21 22.57 4.24
C GLU A 28 4.24 21.41 4.22
N ILE A 29 4.45 20.70 5.32
CA ILE A 29 5.68 19.87 5.44
C ILE A 29 5.54 18.46 4.81
N GLY A 30 4.34 18.03 4.42
CA GLY A 30 4.10 16.63 3.98
C GLY A 30 3.68 16.41 2.52
N LYS A 31 2.95 17.37 1.94
CA LYS A 31 2.38 17.33 0.57
C LYS A 31 2.17 18.78 0.09
N MET A 32 3.25 19.54 -0.11
CA MET A 32 3.15 20.93 -0.56
C MET A 32 2.29 21.03 -1.82
N SER A 33 1.25 21.86 -1.77
CA SER A 33 0.60 22.30 -3.00
C SER A 33 1.60 23.18 -3.77
N VAL A 34 1.55 23.15 -5.10
CA VAL A 34 2.36 24.06 -5.92
C VAL A 34 2.09 25.52 -5.53
N PHE A 35 0.85 25.82 -5.11
CA PHE A 35 0.47 27.15 -4.61
C PHE A 35 1.20 27.53 -3.32
N ASP A 36 1.39 26.59 -2.38
CA ASP A 36 2.10 26.85 -1.13
C ASP A 36 3.57 27.20 -1.39
N LEU A 37 4.19 26.52 -2.38
CA LEU A 37 5.56 26.82 -2.82
C LEU A 37 5.67 28.21 -3.45
N VAL A 38 4.77 28.56 -4.37
CA VAL A 38 4.77 29.89 -5.01
C VAL A 38 4.62 31.00 -3.98
N ILE A 39 3.70 30.86 -3.03
CA ILE A 39 3.49 31.85 -1.96
C ILE A 39 4.71 31.93 -1.03
N SER A 40 5.32 30.80 -0.70
CA SER A 40 6.56 30.77 0.10
C SER A 40 7.69 31.55 -0.57
N PHE A 41 7.87 31.38 -1.89
CA PHE A 41 8.85 32.16 -2.64
C PHE A 41 8.51 33.64 -2.69
N MET A 42 7.25 34.01 -2.90
CA MET A 42 6.83 35.42 -2.86
C MET A 42 7.12 36.07 -1.50
N ILE A 43 6.82 35.38 -0.37
CA ILE A 43 7.11 35.90 0.97
C ILE A 43 8.61 36.05 1.18
N ALA A 44 9.41 35.07 0.75
CA ALA A 44 10.87 35.11 0.86
C ALA A 44 11.46 36.28 0.06
N GLU A 45 11.01 36.49 -1.19
CA GLU A 45 11.45 37.61 -2.03
C GLU A 45 11.08 38.96 -1.40
N ILE A 46 9.85 39.13 -0.92
CA ILE A 46 9.43 40.36 -0.24
C ILE A 46 10.27 40.57 1.04
N ALA A 47 10.59 39.52 1.79
CA ALA A 47 11.40 39.62 2.99
C ALA A 47 12.82 40.12 2.69
N VAL A 48 13.43 39.61 1.62
CA VAL A 48 14.75 40.05 1.17
C VAL A 48 14.72 41.53 0.78
N LEU A 49 13.74 41.95 -0.03
CA LEU A 49 13.59 43.34 -0.47
C LEU A 49 13.48 44.31 0.73
N VAL A 50 12.79 43.90 1.79
CA VAL A 50 12.59 44.72 2.98
C VAL A 50 13.85 44.79 3.83
N ILE A 51 14.63 43.71 3.90
CA ILE A 51 15.91 43.70 4.63
C ILE A 51 16.96 44.56 3.90
N GLU A 52 16.98 44.52 2.57
CA GLU A 52 17.98 45.21 1.75
C GLU A 52 17.77 46.74 1.72
N ASP A 53 16.53 47.21 1.50
CA ASP A 53 16.25 48.65 1.45
C ASP A 53 15.99 49.23 2.84
N THR A 54 17.09 49.61 3.52
CA THR A 54 17.04 50.19 4.87
C THR A 54 16.30 51.54 4.92
N LYS A 55 16.11 52.23 3.78
CA LYS A 55 15.44 53.54 3.73
C LYS A 55 13.93 53.43 3.70
N ARG A 56 13.39 52.33 3.16
CA ARG A 56 11.93 52.08 3.15
C ARG A 56 11.44 51.60 4.50
N PRO A 57 10.27 52.05 4.98
CA PRO A 57 9.68 51.55 6.21
C PRO A 57 9.27 50.07 6.08
N VAL A 58 9.52 49.28 7.12
CA VAL A 58 9.29 47.82 7.16
C VAL A 58 7.83 47.44 6.85
N ILE A 59 6.89 48.34 7.15
CA ILE A 59 5.46 48.16 6.89
C ILE A 59 5.15 47.93 5.40
N GLU A 60 5.94 48.51 4.49
CA GLU A 60 5.80 48.28 3.03
C GLU A 60 6.02 46.83 2.65
N GLY A 61 6.76 46.07 3.46
CA GLY A 61 6.94 44.63 3.32
C GLY A 61 5.87 43.80 4.01
N ILE A 62 5.56 44.19 5.25
CA ILE A 62 4.62 43.44 6.10
C ILE A 62 3.22 43.44 5.48
N VAL A 63 2.77 44.56 4.87
CA VAL A 63 1.43 44.67 4.29
C VAL A 63 1.23 43.66 3.14
N PRO A 64 2.07 43.60 2.08
CA PRO A 64 1.97 42.57 1.05
C PRO A 64 2.04 41.15 1.59
N MET A 65 2.94 40.86 2.54
CA MET A 65 3.03 39.53 3.14
C MET A 65 1.75 39.15 3.90
N ALA A 66 1.17 40.08 4.66
CA ALA A 66 -0.09 39.88 5.37
C ALA A 66 -1.26 39.68 4.39
N VAL A 67 -1.28 40.41 3.28
CA VAL A 67 -2.28 40.22 2.21
C VAL A 67 -2.16 38.82 1.61
N LEU A 68 -0.95 38.35 1.29
CA LEU A 68 -0.71 36.98 0.82
C LEU A 68 -1.19 35.94 1.83
N MET A 69 -0.89 36.14 3.11
CA MET A 69 -1.36 35.28 4.20
C MET A 69 -2.89 35.24 4.27
N ILE A 70 -3.57 36.39 4.19
CA ILE A 70 -5.04 36.47 4.22
C ILE A 70 -5.63 35.73 3.02
N ILE A 71 -5.11 35.98 1.81
CA ILE A 71 -5.55 35.30 0.59
C ILE A 71 -5.40 33.78 0.73
N GLN A 72 -4.26 33.32 1.24
CA GLN A 72 -4.01 31.90 1.48
C GLN A 72 -5.03 31.27 2.44
N VAL A 73 -5.27 31.92 3.60
CA VAL A 73 -6.26 31.45 4.58
C VAL A 73 -7.67 31.47 4.01
N LEU A 74 -8.02 32.49 3.21
CA LEU A 74 -9.32 32.58 2.55
C LEU A 74 -9.51 31.46 1.52
N ILE A 75 -8.52 31.18 0.67
CA ILE A 75 -8.57 30.07 -0.29
C ILE A 75 -8.76 28.75 0.45
N ALA A 76 -8.01 28.53 1.54
CA ALA A 76 -8.14 27.33 2.35
C ALA A 76 -9.56 27.18 2.95
N TYR A 77 -10.12 28.27 3.49
CA TYR A 77 -11.47 28.28 4.05
C TYR A 77 -12.56 28.07 2.99
N ILE A 78 -12.44 28.75 1.85
CA ILE A 78 -13.36 28.60 0.73
C ILE A 78 -13.28 27.19 0.13
N GLY A 79 -12.09 26.62 0.03
CA GLY A 79 -11.86 25.24 -0.41
C GLY A 79 -12.52 24.21 0.51
N LEU A 80 -12.61 24.49 1.82
CA LEU A 80 -13.36 23.64 2.76
C LEU A 80 -14.86 23.62 2.43
N LYS A 81 -15.44 24.75 2.02
CA LYS A 81 -16.88 24.87 1.69
C LYS A 81 -17.21 24.39 0.27
N ASN A 82 -16.36 24.71 -0.70
CA ASN A 82 -16.60 24.49 -2.13
C ASN A 82 -15.60 23.51 -2.74
N ARG A 83 -16.06 22.27 -2.96
CA ARG A 83 -15.25 21.20 -3.56
C ARG A 83 -14.67 21.59 -4.93
N LYS A 84 -15.39 22.34 -5.76
CA LYS A 84 -14.87 22.76 -7.08
C LYS A 84 -13.65 23.67 -6.98
N LEU A 85 -13.66 24.62 -6.04
CA LEU A 85 -12.53 25.51 -5.81
C LEU A 85 -11.35 24.73 -5.22
N ARG A 86 -11.61 23.81 -4.29
CA ARG A 86 -10.58 22.87 -3.82
C ARG A 86 -9.94 22.10 -4.98
N LEU A 87 -10.73 21.56 -5.89
CA LEU A 87 -10.21 20.80 -7.04
C LEU A 87 -9.51 21.69 -8.09
N LEU A 88 -9.80 23.00 -8.13
CA LEU A 88 -9.13 23.95 -9.01
C LEU A 88 -7.73 24.30 -8.50
N PHE A 89 -7.59 24.52 -7.18
CA PHE A 89 -6.32 24.89 -6.54
C PHE A 89 -5.49 23.67 -6.13
N ASP A 90 -6.08 22.69 -5.45
CA ASP A 90 -5.33 21.50 -4.99
C ASP A 90 -5.19 20.44 -6.09
N GLY A 91 -5.91 20.58 -7.20
CA GLY A 91 -5.99 19.60 -8.28
C GLY A 91 -6.87 18.39 -7.94
N LYS A 92 -6.85 17.40 -8.82
CA LYS A 92 -7.48 16.09 -8.59
C LYS A 92 -6.46 14.98 -8.79
N PRO A 93 -6.41 13.96 -7.92
CA PRO A 93 -5.60 12.78 -8.18
C PRO A 93 -6.14 12.04 -9.42
N SER A 94 -5.24 11.37 -10.15
CA SER A 94 -5.58 10.60 -11.36
C SER A 94 -5.14 9.14 -11.20
N VAL A 95 -6.02 8.20 -11.56
CA VAL A 95 -5.69 6.78 -11.58
C VAL A 95 -4.91 6.46 -12.85
N ILE A 96 -3.65 6.08 -12.68
CA ILE A 96 -2.72 5.76 -13.78
C ILE A 96 -2.73 4.27 -14.10
N ILE A 97 -2.81 3.40 -13.08
CA ILE A 97 -2.95 1.94 -13.24
C ILE A 97 -4.19 1.46 -12.49
N ALA A 98 -4.96 0.59 -13.13
CA ALA A 98 -6.06 -0.16 -12.51
C ALA A 98 -6.01 -1.62 -13.00
N ASP A 99 -6.10 -2.58 -12.09
CA ASP A 99 -6.03 -4.03 -12.36
C ASP A 99 -4.79 -4.44 -13.18
N GLY A 100 -3.67 -3.73 -13.02
CA GLY A 100 -2.43 -3.95 -13.77
C GLY A 100 -2.46 -3.44 -15.22
N LYS A 101 -3.48 -2.66 -15.60
CA LYS A 101 -3.61 -2.02 -16.92
C LYS A 101 -3.32 -0.53 -16.83
N LEU A 102 -2.50 -0.01 -17.74
CA LEU A 102 -2.18 1.41 -17.81
C LEU A 102 -3.32 2.19 -18.46
N ASN A 103 -3.70 3.31 -17.84
CA ASN A 103 -4.60 4.28 -18.41
C ASN A 103 -3.82 5.33 -19.22
N GLN A 104 -3.48 5.01 -20.46
CA GLN A 104 -2.69 5.89 -21.34
C GLN A 104 -3.35 7.26 -21.58
N LYS A 105 -4.69 7.34 -21.55
CA LYS A 105 -5.41 8.60 -21.72
C LYS A 105 -5.15 9.55 -20.55
N GLU A 106 -5.21 9.03 -19.33
CA GLU A 106 -4.89 9.82 -18.13
C GLU A 106 -3.40 10.15 -18.05
N MET A 107 -2.50 9.23 -18.43
CA MET A 107 -1.06 9.52 -18.51
C MET A 107 -0.76 10.69 -19.45
N LYS A 108 -1.33 10.70 -20.67
CA LYS A 108 -1.19 11.83 -21.61
C LYS A 108 -1.73 13.13 -21.05
N LYS A 109 -2.88 13.08 -20.38
CA LYS A 109 -3.50 14.27 -19.77
C LYS A 109 -2.65 14.86 -18.65
N GLN A 110 -2.03 13.99 -17.85
CA GLN A 110 -1.13 14.39 -16.76
C GLN A 110 0.31 14.62 -17.22
N ARG A 111 0.58 14.48 -18.52
CA ARG A 111 1.94 14.55 -19.10
C ARG A 111 2.94 13.66 -18.36
N TYR A 112 2.45 12.51 -17.89
CA TYR A 112 3.21 11.58 -17.07
C TYR A 112 3.76 10.46 -17.96
N ASN A 113 5.09 10.34 -18.04
CA ASN A 113 5.73 9.44 -18.98
C ASN A 113 5.82 8.00 -18.42
N LEU A 114 6.05 7.02 -19.29
CA LEU A 114 6.22 5.63 -18.85
C LEU A 114 7.48 5.47 -17.99
N ASP A 115 8.55 6.21 -18.29
CA ASP A 115 9.79 6.18 -17.52
C ASP A 115 9.58 6.68 -16.08
N ASP A 116 8.81 7.77 -15.90
CA ASP A 116 8.45 8.30 -14.58
C ASP A 116 7.59 7.30 -13.80
N LEU A 117 6.63 6.67 -14.48
CA LEU A 117 5.79 5.63 -13.91
C LEU A 117 6.63 4.46 -13.40
N MET A 118 7.55 3.96 -14.23
CA MET A 118 8.42 2.84 -13.86
C MET A 118 9.41 3.21 -12.74
N LEU A 119 9.91 4.45 -12.73
CA LEU A 119 10.76 4.96 -11.66
C LEU A 119 10.01 4.97 -10.33
N GLN A 120 8.80 5.55 -10.29
CA GLN A 120 8.02 5.62 -9.06
C GLN A 120 7.47 4.26 -8.61
N LEU A 121 7.17 3.34 -9.52
CA LEU A 121 6.87 1.95 -9.17
C LEU A 121 8.07 1.28 -8.49
N ARG A 122 9.29 1.50 -8.99
CA ARG A 122 10.53 0.99 -8.37
C ARG A 122 10.78 1.61 -7.00
N GLU A 123 10.55 2.90 -6.82
CA GLU A 123 10.62 3.57 -5.51
C GLU A 123 9.65 2.94 -4.50
N ASN A 124 8.47 2.53 -4.97
CA ASN A 124 7.46 1.79 -4.19
C ASN A 124 7.74 0.27 -4.13
N GLN A 125 8.94 -0.19 -4.50
CA GLN A 125 9.37 -1.60 -4.46
C GLN A 125 8.53 -2.54 -5.35
N VAL A 126 7.88 -2.01 -6.38
CA VAL A 126 7.11 -2.79 -7.37
C VAL A 126 7.87 -2.86 -8.69
N ALA A 127 8.26 -4.07 -9.09
CA ALA A 127 9.04 -4.28 -10.31
C ALA A 127 8.17 -4.37 -11.57
N ARG A 128 6.92 -4.82 -11.45
CA ARG A 128 6.03 -5.08 -12.60
C ARG A 128 4.72 -4.34 -12.45
N VAL A 129 4.28 -3.72 -13.54
CA VAL A 129 2.96 -3.05 -13.59
C VAL A 129 1.81 -4.03 -13.39
N ALA A 130 1.96 -5.29 -13.85
CA ALA A 130 0.91 -6.30 -13.73
C ALA A 130 0.54 -6.65 -12.27
N ASP A 131 1.48 -6.45 -11.34
CA ASP A 131 1.33 -6.71 -9.90
C ASP A 131 0.68 -5.55 -9.15
N VAL A 132 0.27 -4.50 -9.86
CA VAL A 132 -0.36 -3.31 -9.28
C VAL A 132 -1.87 -3.42 -9.41
N GLU A 133 -2.57 -3.32 -8.30
CA GLU A 133 -4.04 -3.23 -8.29
C GLU A 133 -4.47 -1.81 -8.62
N PHE A 134 -3.92 -0.82 -7.91
CA PHE A 134 -4.11 0.61 -8.23
C PHE A 134 -2.80 1.39 -8.14
N ALA A 135 -2.57 2.28 -9.10
CA ALA A 135 -1.59 3.35 -8.95
C ALA A 135 -2.27 4.70 -9.16
N ILE A 136 -2.20 5.56 -8.15
CA ILE A 136 -2.85 6.87 -8.11
C ILE A 136 -1.76 7.93 -8.12
N LEU A 137 -1.75 8.78 -9.15
CA LEU A 137 -0.90 9.95 -9.20
C LEU A 137 -1.54 11.06 -8.37
N GLU A 138 -0.89 11.39 -7.26
CA GLU A 138 -1.29 12.47 -6.35
C GLU A 138 -1.00 13.84 -6.98
N THR A 139 -1.67 14.88 -6.49
CA THR A 139 -1.49 16.25 -6.98
C THR A 139 -0.12 16.83 -6.63
N SER A 140 0.57 16.21 -5.67
CA SER A 140 2.00 16.45 -5.38
C SER A 140 2.97 15.90 -6.42
N GLY A 141 2.50 15.09 -7.39
CA GLY A 141 3.33 14.39 -8.37
C GLY A 141 3.90 13.05 -7.89
N LYS A 142 3.62 12.64 -6.65
CA LYS A 142 3.96 11.31 -6.13
C LYS A 142 2.95 10.26 -6.58
N LEU A 143 3.42 9.05 -6.87
CA LEU A 143 2.57 7.89 -7.13
C LEU A 143 2.34 7.10 -5.85
N SER A 144 1.07 6.97 -5.47
CA SER A 144 0.61 6.04 -4.45
C SER A 144 0.32 4.69 -5.11
N VAL A 145 1.00 3.62 -4.69
CA VAL A 145 0.89 2.29 -5.30
C VAL A 145 0.24 1.32 -4.33
N ILE A 146 -0.76 0.60 -4.81
CA ILE A 146 -1.44 -0.46 -4.09
C ILE A 146 -1.22 -1.75 -4.88
N PRO A 147 -0.42 -2.69 -4.35
CA PRO A 147 -0.14 -3.95 -5.04
C PRO A 147 -1.38 -4.86 -5.03
N LYS A 148 -1.43 -5.80 -5.98
CA LYS A 148 -2.38 -6.91 -5.95
C LYS A 148 -2.06 -7.80 -4.76
N GLU A 149 -3.10 -8.20 -4.03
CA GLU A 149 -2.98 -9.26 -3.06
C GLU A 149 -2.53 -10.52 -3.80
N SER A 150 -1.29 -10.95 -3.53
CA SER A 150 -0.80 -12.21 -4.06
C SER A 150 -1.68 -13.30 -3.47
N GLN A 151 -2.31 -14.14 -4.28
CA GLN A 151 -3.03 -15.35 -3.85
C GLN A 151 -2.11 -16.42 -3.23
N SER A 152 -1.01 -16.00 -2.63
CA SER A 152 -0.01 -16.85 -2.02
C SER A 152 0.56 -16.04 -0.87
N GLN A 153 -0.01 -16.27 0.32
CA GLN A 153 0.72 -16.59 1.55
C GLN A 153 -0.26 -16.84 2.71
N SER A 154 -0.83 -18.05 2.70
CA SER A 154 -1.08 -18.85 3.90
C SER A 154 0.23 -19.40 4.48
N SER A 155 1.33 -18.65 4.41
CA SER A 155 2.64 -19.02 4.94
C SER A 155 2.83 -18.48 6.36
N GLY A 156 1.85 -18.77 7.22
CA GLY A 156 2.00 -18.72 8.67
C GLY A 156 2.25 -20.09 9.30
N GLN A 157 2.22 -21.20 8.53
CA GLN A 157 2.26 -22.55 9.11
C GLN A 157 3.21 -23.57 8.45
N SER A 158 4.06 -23.16 7.50
CA SER A 158 4.95 -24.12 6.81
C SER A 158 6.43 -24.03 7.21
N GLN A 159 6.82 -23.12 8.10
CA GLN A 159 8.21 -23.07 8.59
C GLN A 159 8.55 -24.12 9.65
N GLN A 160 7.56 -24.88 10.17
CA GLN A 160 7.82 -25.97 11.13
C GLN A 160 8.05 -27.34 10.48
N GLY A 161 7.95 -27.46 9.16
CA GLY A 161 8.12 -28.73 8.44
C GLY A 161 9.49 -28.97 7.80
N GLN A 162 10.27 -27.92 7.54
CA GLN A 162 11.55 -28.05 6.81
C GLN A 162 12.77 -28.22 7.71
N GLN A 163 12.70 -27.85 8.99
CA GLN A 163 13.78 -28.15 9.95
C GLN A 163 13.80 -29.62 10.38
N SER A 164 12.65 -30.31 10.35
CA SER A 164 12.53 -31.72 10.75
C SER A 164 13.13 -32.69 9.73
N GLN A 165 13.24 -32.30 8.45
CA GLN A 165 13.81 -33.17 7.40
C GLN A 165 15.34 -33.08 7.31
N GLN A 166 15.96 -31.95 7.63
CA GLN A 166 17.42 -31.84 7.66
C GLN A 166 18.03 -32.47 8.92
N GLN A 167 17.34 -32.40 10.07
CA GLN A 167 17.78 -33.10 11.29
C GLN A 167 17.68 -34.62 11.18
N GLY A 168 16.67 -35.15 10.46
CA GLY A 168 16.55 -36.59 10.21
C GLY A 168 17.68 -37.17 9.37
N GLN A 169 18.14 -36.45 8.33
CA GLN A 169 19.23 -36.92 7.45
C GLN A 169 20.61 -36.86 8.12
N GLN A 170 20.88 -35.86 8.96
CA GLN A 170 22.13 -35.80 9.73
C GLN A 170 22.20 -36.89 10.81
N SER A 171 21.06 -37.24 11.42
CA SER A 171 20.99 -38.32 12.43
C SER A 171 21.30 -39.69 11.83
N GLN A 172 20.82 -39.98 10.61
CA GLN A 172 21.10 -41.22 9.91
C GLN A 172 22.55 -41.33 9.40
N GLN A 173 23.17 -40.22 8.98
CA GLN A 173 24.59 -40.24 8.60
C GLN A 173 25.52 -40.47 9.79
N GLN A 174 25.21 -39.91 10.97
CA GLN A 174 26.00 -40.18 12.18
C GLN A 174 25.81 -41.62 12.70
N GLN A 175 24.61 -42.19 12.61
CA GLN A 175 24.39 -43.60 12.96
C GLN A 175 25.13 -44.56 12.03
N ASN A 176 25.16 -44.29 10.72
CA ASN A 176 25.91 -45.13 9.78
C ASN A 176 27.43 -45.03 9.96
N GLN A 177 27.95 -43.88 10.40
CA GLN A 177 29.37 -43.73 10.72
C GLN A 177 29.75 -44.46 12.02
N GLN A 178 28.88 -44.47 13.03
CA GLN A 178 29.12 -45.23 14.27
C GLN A 178 29.02 -46.74 14.08
N GLN A 179 28.09 -47.23 13.23
CA GLN A 179 28.03 -48.65 12.88
C GLN A 179 29.23 -49.10 12.03
N GLY A 180 29.76 -48.25 11.16
CA GLY A 180 30.99 -48.53 10.40
C GLY A 180 32.22 -48.70 11.30
N GLN A 181 32.34 -47.88 12.35
CA GLN A 181 33.43 -48.00 13.32
C GLN A 181 33.29 -49.20 14.25
N GLN A 182 32.06 -49.62 14.59
CA GLN A 182 31.84 -50.84 15.38
C GLN A 182 32.12 -52.13 14.60
N GLN A 183 31.92 -52.15 13.26
CA GLN A 183 32.32 -53.29 12.43
C GLN A 183 33.84 -53.37 12.23
N GLN A 184 34.54 -52.23 12.14
CA GLN A 184 36.01 -52.24 12.08
C GLN A 184 36.66 -52.72 13.38
N ASN A 185 36.04 -52.47 14.54
CA ASN A 185 36.56 -52.92 15.83
C ASN A 185 36.22 -54.38 16.19
N GLN A 186 35.40 -55.07 15.38
CA GLN A 186 35.19 -56.52 15.51
C GLN A 186 36.10 -57.34 14.59
N GLN A 187 36.66 -56.75 13.53
CA GLN A 187 37.61 -57.42 12.62
C GLN A 187 39.08 -57.36 13.07
N SER A 188 39.42 -56.53 14.06
CA SER A 188 40.75 -56.54 14.70
C SER A 188 40.90 -57.62 15.80
N GLY A 189 39.87 -58.44 16.03
CA GLY A 189 39.85 -59.49 17.06
C GLY A 189 39.90 -60.94 16.58
N GLN A 190 40.03 -61.22 15.28
CA GLN A 190 40.13 -62.60 14.76
C GLN A 190 41.07 -62.68 13.56
N ALA A 191 42.37 -62.80 13.83
CA ALA A 191 43.35 -63.28 12.87
C ALA A 191 44.04 -64.53 13.44
N SER A 192 43.35 -65.67 13.40
CA SER A 192 43.98 -66.99 13.40
C SER A 192 42.98 -68.06 12.95
N SER A 193 42.96 -68.37 11.65
CA SER A 193 42.93 -69.74 11.12
C SER A 193 42.54 -69.76 9.64
N SER A 194 43.51 -70.13 8.81
CA SER A 194 43.44 -71.17 7.77
C SER A 194 42.21 -71.26 6.83
N GLY A 195 42.48 -71.21 5.52
CA GLY A 195 41.99 -72.25 4.60
C GLY A 195 41.03 -71.83 3.48
N GLY A 196 41.56 -71.72 2.27
CA GLY A 196 41.04 -72.39 1.06
C GLY A 196 39.80 -71.85 0.31
N GLY A 197 39.94 -71.66 -1.01
CA GLY A 197 38.90 -72.08 -1.97
C GLY A 197 38.25 -71.01 -2.88
N GLN A 198 38.76 -70.92 -4.12
CA GLN A 198 38.06 -70.78 -5.42
C GLN A 198 36.51 -70.62 -5.44
N LYS A 199 35.98 -69.62 -6.20
CA LYS A 199 35.27 -69.76 -7.51
C LYS A 199 34.35 -68.57 -7.88
N LYS A 200 34.26 -68.34 -9.19
CA LYS A 200 33.13 -67.80 -10.00
C LYS A 200 33.03 -66.28 -10.25
N GLN A 201 33.67 -65.88 -11.35
CA GLN A 201 33.11 -65.00 -12.37
C GLN A 201 31.83 -65.59 -12.99
N ASP A 202 31.08 -64.72 -13.67
CA ASP A 202 29.83 -64.93 -14.43
C ASP A 202 28.52 -64.85 -13.64
N LYS A 203 27.99 -63.62 -13.54
CA LYS A 203 26.58 -63.27 -13.80
C LYS A 203 26.37 -61.76 -13.58
N GLN A 204 26.74 -60.97 -14.57
CA GLN A 204 26.37 -59.55 -14.66
C GLN A 204 26.00 -59.23 -16.10
N ASP A 205 24.89 -59.82 -16.53
CA ASP A 205 24.15 -59.41 -17.73
C ASP A 205 22.82 -60.16 -17.71
N LYS A 206 21.82 -59.56 -17.05
CA LYS A 206 20.36 -59.78 -17.17
C LYS A 206 19.64 -59.24 -15.92
N GLN A 207 19.72 -57.93 -15.70
CA GLN A 207 18.78 -57.25 -14.80
C GLN A 207 18.69 -55.75 -15.11
N ASP A 208 18.58 -55.40 -16.39
CA ASP A 208 18.49 -53.99 -16.84
C ASP A 208 17.36 -53.72 -17.85
N LYS A 209 16.37 -54.62 -17.93
CA LYS A 209 15.24 -54.47 -18.88
C LYS A 209 13.86 -54.82 -18.35
N GLN A 210 13.62 -54.71 -17.03
CA GLN A 210 12.28 -55.00 -16.49
C GLN A 210 11.77 -54.05 -15.40
N ASP A 211 12.39 -52.89 -15.21
CA ASP A 211 11.92 -51.83 -14.28
C ASP A 211 11.57 -50.49 -14.96
N LYS A 212 11.44 -50.49 -16.29
CA LYS A 212 11.08 -49.30 -17.08
C LYS A 212 9.69 -49.33 -17.73
N GLN A 213 8.82 -50.27 -17.35
CA GLN A 213 7.49 -50.38 -17.97
C GLN A 213 6.30 -50.39 -16.99
N ASP A 214 6.53 -50.19 -15.68
CA ASP A 214 5.47 -50.10 -14.65
C ASP A 214 5.30 -48.70 -14.02
N LYS A 215 5.90 -47.67 -14.60
CA LYS A 215 5.79 -46.27 -14.10
C LYS A 215 5.12 -45.28 -15.06
N GLN A 216 4.48 -45.76 -16.13
CA GLN A 216 3.82 -44.88 -17.10
C GLN A 216 2.30 -45.06 -17.22
N ASP A 217 1.69 -46.03 -16.50
CA ASP A 217 0.24 -46.27 -16.47
C ASP A 217 -0.48 -45.84 -15.18
N LYS A 218 0.17 -45.03 -14.33
CA LYS A 218 -0.42 -44.49 -13.08
C LYS A 218 -0.54 -42.96 -13.02
N GLN A 219 -0.35 -42.27 -14.15
CA GLN A 219 -0.44 -40.80 -14.18
C GLN A 219 -1.60 -40.24 -15.03
N ASP A 220 -2.37 -41.09 -15.73
CA ASP A 220 -3.51 -40.67 -16.58
C ASP A 220 -4.91 -41.00 -16.02
N LYS A 221 -5.03 -41.26 -14.71
CA LYS A 221 -6.33 -41.54 -14.05
C LYS A 221 -6.67 -40.62 -12.86
N GLN A 222 -6.06 -39.45 -12.76
CA GLN A 222 -6.46 -38.42 -11.78
C GLN A 222 -7.01 -37.11 -12.37
N ASP A 223 -6.98 -36.91 -13.70
CA ASP A 223 -7.44 -35.66 -14.35
C ASP A 223 -8.88 -35.69 -14.91
N LYS A 224 -9.72 -36.65 -14.51
CA LYS A 224 -11.11 -36.75 -15.04
C LYS A 224 -12.24 -36.89 -14.02
N GLN A 225 -12.03 -36.57 -12.74
CA GLN A 225 -13.12 -36.37 -11.77
C GLN A 225 -12.82 -35.17 -10.88
N GLY A 226 -13.19 -33.99 -11.36
CA GLY A 226 -13.09 -32.72 -10.63
C GLY A 226 -13.74 -31.52 -11.32
N LYS A 227 -14.29 -31.69 -12.53
CA LYS A 227 -15.23 -30.73 -13.15
C LYS A 227 -16.65 -31.14 -12.76
N SER A 228 -17.10 -30.75 -11.58
CA SER A 228 -18.51 -30.60 -11.16
C SER A 228 -18.53 -30.39 -9.65
N LYS A 229 -19.20 -29.33 -9.19
CA LYS A 229 -19.47 -28.97 -7.78
C LYS A 229 -18.40 -28.13 -7.08
N GLU A 230 -18.49 -26.82 -7.28
CA GLU A 230 -18.49 -25.87 -6.17
C GLU A 230 -19.64 -24.90 -6.40
N GLN A 231 -20.83 -25.35 -5.99
CA GLN A 231 -22.02 -24.54 -5.85
C GLN A 231 -22.67 -24.99 -4.54
N GLN A 232 -22.80 -24.04 -3.61
CA GLN A 232 -23.40 -24.13 -2.26
C GLN A 232 -22.51 -24.84 -1.22
N ASP A 233 -22.19 -24.30 -0.05
CA ASP A 233 -22.97 -23.59 0.97
C ASP A 233 -21.99 -22.80 1.89
N SER A 234 -22.28 -21.82 2.77
CA SER A 234 -23.48 -21.13 3.25
C SER A 234 -23.03 -20.00 4.22
N SER A 235 -23.89 -18.99 4.43
CA SER A 235 -23.94 -18.11 5.62
C SER A 235 -22.80 -17.09 5.86
N SER A 236 -22.74 -16.04 5.05
CA SER A 236 -22.39 -14.72 5.59
C SER A 236 -23.33 -13.69 4.98
N SER A 237 -23.82 -12.75 5.78
CA SER A 237 -24.66 -11.64 5.33
C SER A 237 -23.77 -10.62 4.58
N GLY A 238 -23.10 -11.08 3.52
CA GLY A 238 -22.16 -10.31 2.72
C GLY A 238 -22.89 -9.36 1.79
N ILE A 239 -22.51 -8.09 1.84
CA ILE A 239 -22.96 -7.09 0.88
C ILE A 239 -22.29 -7.41 -0.46
N THR A 240 -23.09 -7.76 -1.47
CA THR A 240 -22.58 -7.98 -2.83
C THR A 240 -22.39 -6.63 -3.54
N PHE A 241 -21.20 -6.41 -4.09
CA PHE A 241 -20.85 -5.24 -4.89
C PHE A 241 -21.10 -5.52 -6.39
N PRO A 242 -21.59 -4.54 -7.16
CA PRO A 242 -21.80 -4.70 -8.60
C PRO A 242 -20.47 -4.85 -9.35
N SER A 243 -20.45 -5.72 -10.37
CA SER A 243 -19.25 -6.10 -11.14
C SER A 243 -18.61 -4.96 -11.94
N ALA A 244 -19.30 -3.81 -12.07
CA ALA A 244 -18.82 -2.62 -12.78
C ALA A 244 -17.84 -1.76 -11.96
N TYR A 245 -17.69 -2.01 -10.65
CA TYR A 245 -16.86 -1.21 -9.76
C TYR A 245 -15.95 -2.07 -8.88
N ARG A 246 -14.69 -2.22 -9.29
CA ARG A 246 -13.62 -2.71 -8.42
C ARG A 246 -12.93 -1.51 -7.80
N PHE A 247 -13.31 -1.15 -6.58
CA PHE A 247 -12.46 -0.37 -5.68
C PHE A 247 -12.06 -1.32 -4.55
N GLU A 248 -11.25 -2.35 -4.85
CA GLU A 248 -10.95 -3.39 -3.87
C GLU A 248 -9.97 -2.96 -2.76
N THR A 249 -9.61 -1.68 -2.65
CA THR A 249 -8.63 -1.24 -1.64
C THR A 249 -8.87 0.10 -0.98
N LEU A 250 -9.84 0.91 -1.44
CA LEU A 250 -10.15 2.21 -0.81
C LEU A 250 -11.61 2.27 -0.32
N PRO A 251 -11.83 2.53 0.98
CA PRO A 251 -13.18 2.59 1.53
C PRO A 251 -13.96 3.77 0.95
N VAL A 252 -15.19 3.53 0.54
CA VAL A 252 -16.07 4.51 -0.11
C VAL A 252 -16.81 5.32 0.97
N PRO A 253 -16.68 6.66 1.01
CA PRO A 253 -17.38 7.47 2.00
C PRO A 253 -18.88 7.57 1.69
N LEU A 254 -19.71 7.20 2.66
CA LEU A 254 -21.17 7.23 2.60
C LEU A 254 -21.75 8.44 3.34
N ILE A 255 -21.10 8.89 4.42
CA ILE A 255 -21.46 10.10 5.17
C ILE A 255 -20.20 10.90 5.46
N MET A 256 -20.26 12.22 5.22
CA MET A 256 -19.21 13.17 5.61
C MET A 256 -19.85 14.40 6.25
N ASP A 257 -19.39 14.78 7.44
CA ASP A 257 -19.89 15.92 8.21
C ASP A 257 -21.42 15.91 8.39
N GLY A 258 -21.99 14.75 8.69
CA GLY A 258 -23.43 14.58 8.86
C GLY A 258 -24.27 14.63 7.58
N ARG A 259 -23.64 14.70 6.40
CA ARG A 259 -24.32 14.70 5.10
C ARG A 259 -24.09 13.40 4.36
N VAL A 260 -25.18 12.85 3.82
CA VAL A 260 -25.16 11.61 3.04
C VAL A 260 -24.62 11.89 1.63
N MET A 261 -23.71 11.04 1.19
CA MET A 261 -23.08 11.09 -0.13
C MET A 261 -23.89 10.27 -1.13
N ASP A 262 -25.00 10.80 -1.63
CA ASP A 262 -25.94 10.07 -2.49
C ASP A 262 -25.29 9.47 -3.73
N HIS A 263 -24.41 10.22 -4.38
CA HIS A 263 -23.67 9.75 -5.55
C HIS A 263 -22.83 8.51 -5.26
N ASN A 264 -22.34 8.34 -4.02
CA ASN A 264 -21.58 7.17 -3.63
C ASN A 264 -22.50 5.99 -3.28
N LEU A 265 -23.69 6.26 -2.72
CA LEU A 265 -24.71 5.23 -2.51
C LEU A 265 -25.22 4.67 -3.85
N GLU A 266 -25.51 5.55 -4.81
CA GLU A 266 -25.95 5.19 -6.16
C GLU A 266 -24.92 4.28 -6.86
N LYS A 267 -23.63 4.63 -6.77
CA LYS A 267 -22.53 3.79 -7.29
C LYS A 267 -22.44 2.40 -6.68
N LEU A 268 -22.88 2.26 -5.43
CA LEU A 268 -22.91 0.98 -4.72
C LEU A 268 -24.23 0.24 -4.92
N GLU A 269 -25.12 0.78 -5.75
CA GLU A 269 -26.50 0.30 -5.92
C GLU A 269 -27.25 0.19 -4.57
N LYS A 270 -26.93 1.10 -3.64
CA LYS A 270 -27.58 1.23 -2.34
C LYS A 270 -28.39 2.52 -2.29
N ASN A 271 -29.34 2.55 -1.37
CA ASN A 271 -30.18 3.71 -1.12
C ASN A 271 -29.98 4.22 0.32
N ARG A 272 -30.54 5.39 0.61
CA ARG A 272 -30.50 5.97 1.95
C ARG A 272 -31.16 5.06 3.01
N LEU A 273 -32.19 4.31 2.65
CA LEU A 273 -32.88 3.40 3.58
C LEU A 273 -31.95 2.29 4.07
N TRP A 274 -31.20 1.69 3.17
CA TRP A 274 -30.17 0.70 3.49
C TRP A 274 -29.14 1.27 4.46
N LEU A 275 -28.64 2.49 4.19
CA LEU A 275 -27.67 3.14 5.07
C LEU A 275 -28.27 3.43 6.46
N LYS A 276 -29.53 3.86 6.51
CA LYS A 276 -30.26 4.10 7.77
C LYS A 276 -30.39 2.82 8.60
N GLN A 277 -30.65 1.69 7.93
CA GLN A 277 -30.73 0.38 8.59
C GLN A 277 -29.38 -0.03 9.20
N GLN A 278 -28.26 0.21 8.50
CA GLN A 278 -26.92 -0.09 9.02
C GLN A 278 -26.55 0.78 10.22
N LEU A 279 -26.85 2.08 10.17
CA LEU A 279 -26.61 2.98 11.30
C LEU A 279 -27.45 2.63 12.52
N ARG A 280 -28.73 2.24 12.31
CA ARG A 280 -29.64 1.86 13.40
C ARG A 280 -29.14 0.65 14.18
N LYS A 281 -28.47 -0.31 13.52
CA LYS A 281 -27.81 -1.45 14.19
C LYS A 281 -26.73 -1.01 15.19
N ARG A 282 -26.21 0.21 15.05
CA ARG A 282 -25.20 0.82 15.93
C ARG A 282 -25.78 1.88 16.88
N GLY A 283 -27.10 1.97 16.99
CA GLY A 283 -27.77 2.93 17.86
C GLY A 283 -27.87 4.36 17.32
N LEU A 284 -27.48 4.60 16.06
CA LEU A 284 -27.50 5.92 15.43
C LEU A 284 -28.75 6.07 14.57
N THR A 285 -29.57 7.10 14.83
CA THR A 285 -30.87 7.31 14.17
C THR A 285 -30.83 8.42 13.13
N GLU A 286 -30.00 9.43 13.39
CA GLU A 286 -29.92 10.65 12.59
C GLU A 286 -28.58 10.77 11.87
N TRP A 287 -28.60 11.28 10.64
CA TRP A 287 -27.40 11.46 9.84
C TRP A 287 -26.39 12.41 10.49
N ASN A 288 -26.87 13.43 11.19
CA ASN A 288 -26.04 14.45 11.83
C ASN A 288 -25.23 13.94 13.03
N GLN A 289 -25.58 12.76 13.56
CA GLN A 289 -24.85 12.06 14.61
C GLN A 289 -23.59 11.39 14.07
N VAL A 290 -23.46 11.27 12.75
CA VAL A 290 -22.33 10.63 12.09
C VAL A 290 -21.41 11.69 11.51
N PHE A 291 -20.19 11.78 12.03
CA PHE A 291 -19.16 12.63 11.46
C PHE A 291 -18.61 12.04 10.16
N PHE A 292 -18.31 10.74 10.16
CA PHE A 292 -17.75 10.05 9.02
C PHE A 292 -18.24 8.61 8.93
N CYS A 293 -18.70 8.18 7.77
CA CYS A 293 -19.06 6.78 7.52
C CYS A 293 -18.46 6.33 6.20
N THR A 294 -17.79 5.19 6.20
CA THR A 294 -17.28 4.55 4.97
C THR A 294 -17.66 3.08 4.93
N ILE A 295 -17.63 2.50 3.75
CA ILE A 295 -17.74 1.06 3.54
C ILE A 295 -16.53 0.58 2.73
N ASP A 296 -15.87 -0.48 3.19
CA ASP A 296 -14.78 -1.10 2.44
C ASP A 296 -15.29 -2.16 1.44
N HIS A 297 -14.37 -2.78 0.70
CA HIS A 297 -14.68 -3.82 -0.29
C HIS A 297 -15.17 -5.15 0.34
N LYS A 298 -14.97 -5.34 1.65
CA LYS A 298 -15.47 -6.51 2.40
C LYS A 298 -16.91 -6.28 2.88
N GLY A 299 -17.44 -5.07 2.71
CA GLY A 299 -18.75 -4.66 3.19
C GLY A 299 -18.74 -4.21 4.66
N GLU A 300 -17.55 -4.06 5.26
CA GLU A 300 -17.43 -3.57 6.62
C GLU A 300 -17.62 -2.06 6.65
N LEU A 301 -18.53 -1.62 7.51
CA LEU A 301 -18.78 -0.21 7.73
C LEU A 301 -17.87 0.33 8.84
N PHE A 302 -17.12 1.38 8.54
CA PHE A 302 -16.51 2.23 9.55
C PHE A 302 -17.42 3.42 9.81
N VAL A 303 -17.71 3.72 11.08
CA VAL A 303 -18.57 4.84 11.48
C VAL A 303 -17.88 5.58 12.63
N ASP A 304 -17.63 6.87 12.43
CA ASP A 304 -17.18 7.82 13.45
C ASP A 304 -18.33 8.76 13.80
N GLU A 305 -18.61 8.87 15.08
CA GLU A 305 -19.69 9.68 15.61
C GLU A 305 -19.28 11.16 15.74
N ASN A 306 -20.25 12.03 15.57
CA ASN A 306 -20.07 13.46 15.70
C ASN A 306 -19.96 13.84 17.18
N ARG A 307 -18.74 13.87 17.70
CA ARG A 307 -18.40 14.25 19.09
C ARG A 307 -18.74 15.70 19.46
N ARG A 308 -19.30 16.50 18.54
CA ARG A 308 -19.70 17.90 18.78
C ARG A 308 -21.03 18.07 19.54
N LYS A 309 -21.62 17.01 20.10
CA LYS A 309 -22.76 17.11 21.03
C LYS A 309 -22.57 16.19 22.24
N LYS A 310 -21.74 16.63 23.17
CA LYS A 310 -21.98 16.48 24.61
C LYS A 310 -21.92 17.87 25.21
#